data_AF-A0A135LVM0-F1
#
_entry.id   AF-A0A135LVM0-F1
#
_cell.length_a   1.000
_cell.length_b   1.000
_cell.length_c   1.000
_cell.angle_alpha   90.00
_cell.angle_beta   90.00
_cell.angle_gamma   90.00
#
_symmetry.space_group_name_H-M   'P 1'
#
loop_
_entity.id
_entity.type
_entity.pdbx_description
1 polymer ?
#
loop_
_entity_poly.entity_id
_entity_poly.type
_entity_poly.pdbx_seq_one_letter_code
_entity_poly.pdbx_strand_id
1 'polypeptide(L)' 'MSLNEVWEAASATPFTPLITKDSQFSVGFNLLLLALVTATLFGLNQSFLGIASLGLPAALAFGFGAVFMICAAGVYV' A
#
# COMPACT_ATOMS: atom_id res chain seq x y z
N MET A 1 11.66 30.55 -19.11
CA MET A 1 10.66 29.48 -19.30
C MET A 1 9.61 29.64 -18.22
N SER A 2 8.35 29.83 -18.59
CA SER A 2 7.23 30.04 -17.66
C SER A 2 6.65 28.71 -17.18
N LEU A 3 5.92 28.73 -16.07
CA LEU A 3 5.29 27.53 -15.51
C LEU A 3 4.24 26.94 -16.46
N ASN A 4 3.56 27.79 -17.24
CA ASN A 4 2.66 27.35 -18.30
C ASN A 4 3.39 26.64 -19.45
N GLU A 5 4.55 27.14 -19.88
CA GLU A 5 5.34 26.47 -20.93
C GLU A 5 5.81 25.09 -20.48
N VAL A 6 6.18 24.94 -19.19
CA VAL A 6 6.55 23.64 -18.60
C VAL A 6 5.34 22.70 -18.51
N TRP A 7 4.17 23.22 -18.13
CA TRP A 7 2.92 22.44 -18.07
C TRP A 7 2.51 21.90 -19.45
N GLU A 8 2.52 22.76 -20.47
CA GLU A 8 2.21 22.36 -21.85
C GLU A 8 3.20 21.32 -22.37
N ALA A 9 4.50 21.48 -22.07
CA ALA A 9 5.52 20.50 -22.44
C ALA A 9 5.34 19.14 -21.72
N ALA A 10 4.87 19.15 -20.46
CA ALA A 10 4.65 17.94 -19.67
C ALA A 10 3.42 17.12 -20.11
N SER A 11 2.51 17.70 -20.93
CA SER A 11 1.35 16.99 -21.48
C SER A 11 1.72 15.74 -22.29
N ALA A 12 2.93 15.71 -22.87
CA ALA A 12 3.46 14.57 -23.60
C ALA A 12 3.87 13.38 -22.70
N THR A 13 4.02 13.60 -21.38
CA THR A 13 4.45 12.59 -20.40
C THR A 13 3.50 12.57 -19.20
N PRO A 14 2.27 12.06 -19.35
CA PRO A 14 1.31 12.04 -18.25
C PRO A 14 1.79 11.13 -17.11
N PHE A 15 1.44 11.52 -15.89
CA PHE A 15 1.69 10.69 -14.71
C PHE A 15 0.92 9.38 -14.79
N THR A 16 1.62 8.26 -14.67
CA THR A 16 1.03 6.93 -14.58
C THR A 16 1.30 6.38 -13.18
N PRO A 17 0.26 6.14 -12.37
CA PRO A 17 0.46 5.64 -11.02
C PRO A 17 0.92 4.18 -11.07
N LEU A 18 1.79 3.81 -10.13
CA LEU A 18 2.25 2.43 -10.00
C LEU A 18 1.09 1.46 -9.72
N ILE A 19 0.11 1.89 -8.91
CA ILE A 19 -1.12 1.16 -8.60
C ILE A 19 -2.30 1.99 -9.09
N THR A 20 -3.09 1.44 -10.02
CA THR A 20 -4.26 2.11 -10.59
C THR A 20 -5.40 2.21 -9.57
N LYS A 21 -6.26 3.23 -9.70
CA LYS A 21 -7.43 3.44 -8.82
C LYS A 21 -8.29 2.18 -8.67
N ASP A 22 -8.54 1.49 -9.78
CA ASP A 22 -9.41 0.30 -9.84
C ASP A 22 -8.80 -0.91 -9.12
N SER A 23 -7.48 -0.95 -8.98
CA SER A 23 -6.78 -2.04 -8.29
C SER A 23 -6.54 -1.79 -6.80
N GLN A 24 -6.72 -0.55 -6.31
CA GLN A 24 -6.46 -0.18 -4.91
C GLN A 24 -7.22 -1.06 -3.91
N PHE A 25 -8.49 -1.37 -4.18
CA PHE A 25 -9.28 -2.25 -3.31
C PHE A 25 -8.69 -3.66 -3.24
N SER A 26 -8.40 -4.25 -4.41
CA SER A 26 -7.86 -5.61 -4.48
C SER A 26 -6.50 -5.70 -3.78
N VAL A 27 -5.60 -4.75 -4.06
CA VAL A 27 -4.26 -4.70 -3.44
C VAL A 27 -4.38 -4.50 -1.93
N GLY A 28 -5.16 -3.51 -1.49
CA GLY A 28 -5.37 -3.22 -0.07
C GLY A 28 -5.96 -4.39 0.70
N PHE A 29 -7.02 -5.01 0.16
CA PHE A 29 -7.68 -6.16 0.77
C PHE A 29 -6.73 -7.36 0.94
N ASN A 30 -5.99 -7.72 -0.11
CA ASN A 30 -5.05 -8.83 -0.05
C ASN A 30 -3.92 -8.59 0.96
N LEU A 31 -3.38 -7.37 1.02
CA LEU A 31 -2.35 -7.00 1.99
C LEU A 31 -2.89 -7.06 3.43
N LEU A 32 -4.11 -6.57 3.68
CA LEU A 32 -4.73 -6.64 5.01
C LEU A 32 -5.07 -8.08 5.42
N LEU A 33 -5.51 -8.92 4.49
CA LEU A 33 -5.75 -10.33 4.75
C LEU A 33 -4.44 -11.05 5.10
N LEU A 34 -3.36 -10.76 4.37
CA LEU A 34 -2.04 -11.30 4.67
C LEU A 34 -1.52 -10.81 6.02
N ALA A 35 -1.72 -9.52 6.34
CA ALA A 35 -1.39 -8.96 7.64
C ALA A 35 -2.15 -9.65 8.77
N LEU A 36 -3.46 -9.89 8.59
CA LEU A 36 -4.29 -10.58 9.58
C LEU A 36 -3.75 -12.00 9.86
N VAL A 37 -3.46 -12.78 8.81
CA VAL A 37 -2.95 -14.15 8.96
C VAL A 37 -1.58 -14.16 9.64
N THR A 38 -0.64 -13.35 9.15
CA THR A 38 0.74 -13.32 9.66
C THR A 38 0.82 -12.75 11.08
N ALA A 39 0.06 -11.70 11.39
CA ALA A 39 -0.04 -11.16 12.74
C ALA A 39 -0.66 -12.16 13.73
N THR A 40 -1.70 -12.90 13.30
CA THR A 40 -2.31 -13.94 14.14
C THR A 40 -1.32 -15.07 14.41
N LEU A 41 -0.62 -15.57 13.38
CA LEU A 41 0.40 -16.60 13.55
C LEU A 41 1.53 -16.16 14.48
N PHE A 42 2.00 -14.93 14.35
CA PHE A 42 3.00 -14.35 15.25
C PHE A 42 2.46 -14.21 16.68
N GLY A 43 1.21 -13.78 16.84
CA GLY A 43 0.56 -13.64 18.14
C GLY A 43 0.38 -14.97 18.88
N LEU A 44 0.19 -16.08 18.17
CA LEU A 44 0.09 -17.42 18.75
C LEU A 44 1.43 -17.96 19.26
N ASN A 45 2.55 -17.55 18.68
CA ASN A 45 3.89 -17.97 19.14
C ASN A 45 4.92 -16.86 18.94
N GLN A 46 5.01 -16.00 19.95
CA GLN A 46 5.93 -14.86 19.94
C GLN A 46 7.36 -15.32 20.21
N SER A 47 8.23 -15.14 19.23
CA SER A 47 9.66 -15.40 19.35
C SER A 47 10.47 -14.31 18.67
N PHE A 48 11.74 -14.16 19.06
CA PHE A 48 12.64 -13.16 18.46
C PHE A 48 12.82 -13.38 16.95
N LEU A 49 12.89 -14.64 16.53
CA LEU A 49 12.92 -15.01 15.11
C LEU A 49 11.59 -14.70 14.42
N GLY A 50 10.47 -14.93 15.11
CA GLY A 50 9.11 -14.63 14.66
C GLY A 50 8.86 -13.14 14.39
N ILE A 51 9.56 -12.24 15.09
CA ILE A 51 9.48 -10.80 14.81
C ILE A 51 9.98 -10.52 13.39
N ALA A 52 11.14 -11.05 13.02
CA ALA A 52 11.71 -10.81 11.70
C ALA A 52 10.94 -11.53 10.59
N SER A 53 10.49 -12.78 10.85
CA SER A 53 9.86 -13.60 9.82
C SER A 53 8.36 -13.37 9.64
N LEU A 54 7.64 -12.97 10.70
CA LEU A 54 6.18 -12.79 10.68
C LEU A 54 5.76 -11.40 11.12
N GLY A 55 6.32 -10.87 12.21
CA GLY A 55 5.94 -9.58 12.77
C GLY A 55 6.21 -8.39 11.82
N LEU A 56 7.42 -8.33 11.25
CA LEU A 56 7.81 -7.26 10.33
C LEU A 56 7.03 -7.33 9.02
N PRO A 57 6.89 -8.49 8.34
CA PRO A 57 5.99 -8.61 7.18
C PRO A 57 4.54 -8.26 7.49
N ALA A 58 4.01 -8.67 8.65
CA ALA A 58 2.65 -8.34 9.06
C ALA A 58 2.44 -6.83 9.21
N ALA A 59 3.39 -6.13 9.85
CA ALA A 59 3.33 -4.69 10.04
C ALA A 59 3.40 -3.92 8.71
N LEU A 60 4.30 -4.33 7.81
CA LEU A 60 4.40 -3.73 6.48
C LEU A 60 3.13 -3.96 5.66
N ALA A 61 2.63 -5.20 5.63
CA ALA A 61 1.40 -5.55 4.93
C ALA A 61 0.20 -4.76 5.48
N PHE A 62 0.11 -4.59 6.80
CA PHE A 62 -0.94 -3.78 7.42
C PHE A 62 -0.83 -2.30 7.03
N GLY A 63 0.37 -1.70 7.13
CA GLY A 63 0.58 -0.30 6.82
C GLY A 63 0.23 0.05 5.37
N PHE A 64 0.80 -0.67 4.41
CA PHE A 64 0.48 -0.44 2.99
C PHE A 64 -0.98 -0.82 2.66
N GLY A 65 -1.48 -1.93 3.22
CA GLY A 65 -2.86 -2.38 3.00
C GLY A 65 -3.89 -1.36 3.48
N ALA A 66 -3.66 -0.75 4.64
CA ALA A 66 -4.55 0.28 5.19
C ALA A 66 -4.61 1.52 4.30
N VAL A 67 -3.46 2.02 3.81
CA VAL A 67 -3.42 3.17 2.89
C VAL A 67 -4.19 2.87 1.61
N PHE A 68 -3.95 1.72 0.98
CA PHE A 68 -4.68 1.34 -0.23
C PHE A 68 -6.18 1.17 0.00
N MET A 69 -6.61 0.66 1.16
CA MET A 69 -8.04 0.55 1.48
C MET A 69 -8.72 1.88 1.74
N ILE A 70 -8.04 2.82 2.41
CA ILE A 70 -8.57 4.17 2.62
C ILE A 70 -8.71 4.89 1.26
N CYS A 71 -7.69 4.79 0.40
CA CYS A 71 -7.75 5.28 -0.98
C CYS A 71 -8.86 4.61 -1.80
N ALA A 72 -9.08 3.30 -1.62
CA ALA A 72 -10.17 2.58 -2.27
C ALA A 72 -11.55 3.11 -1.85
N ALA A 73 -11.73 3.49 -0.59
CA ALA A 73 -12.94 4.11 -0.06
C ALA A 73 -13.15 5.57 -0.52
N GLY A 74 -12.18 6.15 -1.24
CA GLY A 74 -12.26 7.51 -1.79
C GLY A 74 -11.68 8.60 -0.89
N VAL A 75 -10.99 8.23 0.20
CA VAL A 75 -10.22 9.16 1.02
C VAL A 75 -8.76 9.10 0.54
N TYR A 76 -8.29 10.19 -0.05
CA TYR A 76 -6.93 10.27 -0.61
C TYR A 76 -5.99 10.94 0.39
N VAL A 77 -4.76 10.43 0.47
CA VAL A 77 -3.63 11.01 1.21
C VAL A 77 -2.61 11.53 0.22
#